data_AF-A0AAD6W1I3-F1
#
_entry.id   AF-A0AAD6W1I3-F1
#
_cell.length_a   1.000
_cell.length_b   1.000
_cell.length_c   1.000
_cell.angle_alpha   90.00
_cell.angle_beta   90.00
_cell.angle_gamma   90.00
#
_symmetry.space_group_name_H-M   'P 1'
#
loop_
_entity.id
_entity.type
_entity.pdbx_description
1 polymer ?
#
loop_
_entity_poly.entity_id
_entity_poly.type
_entity_poly.pdbx_seq_one_letter_code
_entity_poly.pdbx_strand_id
1 'polypeptide(L)'
;MRWVASLVAETHRILTRGGVFLYPRDSREPVKPGRLRLLYEANPVAFLIEQAGGAASTGRKRVLDVVPSELHQRVSLIFGAREEVSRIEEYHEESYELTPTLPLYGTRGLFRTAAG
;
A
#
# COMPACT_ATOMS: atom_id res chain seq x y z
N MET A 1 -3.12 -16.92 2.52
CA MET A 1 -2.10 -16.07 1.87
C MET A 1 -1.61 -16.75 0.59
N ARG A 2 -1.46 -16.01 -0.52
CA ARG A 2 -0.89 -16.47 -1.79
C ARG A 2 0.08 -15.40 -2.29
N TRP A 3 1.24 -15.80 -2.80
CA TRP A 3 2.27 -14.92 -3.33
C TRP A 3 2.98 -15.61 -4.49
N VAL A 4 2.69 -15.18 -5.71
CA VAL A 4 3.22 -15.75 -6.96
C VAL A 4 4.48 -15.00 -7.43
N ALA A 5 4.88 -13.92 -6.74
CA ALA A 5 6.02 -13.06 -7.11
C ALA A 5 5.95 -12.46 -8.53
N SER A 6 4.77 -12.43 -9.15
CA SER A 6 4.49 -11.79 -10.43
C SER A 6 3.30 -10.85 -10.26
N LEU A 7 3.53 -9.55 -10.51
CA LEU A 7 2.50 -8.51 -10.40
C LEU A 7 1.30 -8.82 -11.31
N VAL A 8 1.57 -9.29 -12.53
CA VAL A 8 0.52 -9.61 -13.52
C VAL A 8 -0.30 -10.83 -13.06
N ALA A 9 0.36 -11.88 -12.55
CA ALA A 9 -0.33 -13.06 -12.07
C ALA A 9 -1.21 -12.76 -10.84
N GLU A 10 -0.72 -11.91 -9.92
CA GLU A 10 -1.51 -11.45 -8.77
C GLU A 10 -2.68 -10.57 -9.20
N THR A 11 -2.48 -9.67 -10.17
CA THR A 11 -3.53 -8.80 -10.73
C THR A 11 -4.67 -9.65 -11.31
N HIS A 12 -4.34 -10.61 -12.16
CA HIS A 12 -5.33 -11.53 -12.73
C HIS A 12 -6.08 -12.30 -11.64
N ARG A 13 -5.36 -12.87 -10.66
CA ARG A 13 -5.97 -13.62 -9.56
C ARG A 13 -6.96 -12.76 -8.76
N ILE A 14 -6.59 -11.53 -8.44
CA ILE A 14 -7.42 -10.60 -7.67
C ILE A 14 -8.65 -10.17 -8.46
N LEU A 15 -8.52 -9.90 -9.76
CA LEU A 15 -9.67 -9.60 -10.61
C LEU A 15 -10.66 -10.77 -10.69
N THR A 16 -10.19 -12.02 -10.68
CA THR A 16 -11.07 -13.20 -10.78
C THR A 16 -11.66 -13.65 -9.44
N ARG A 17 -10.91 -13.50 -8.33
CA ARG A 17 -11.26 -14.13 -7.04
C ARG A 17 -11.38 -13.14 -5.88
N GLY A 18 -11.13 -11.86 -6.13
CA GLY A 18 -11.02 -10.84 -5.10
C GLY A 18 -9.78 -10.98 -4.22
N GLY A 19 -9.80 -10.24 -3.11
CA GLY A 19 -8.69 -10.11 -2.16
C GLY A 19 -7.83 -8.87 -2.44
N VAL A 20 -6.64 -8.86 -1.86
CA VAL A 20 -5.72 -7.71 -1.87
C VAL A 20 -4.28 -8.15 -2.15
N PHE A 21 -3.54 -7.27 -2.82
CA PHE A 21 -2.10 -7.35 -3.00
C PHE A 21 -1.42 -6.20 -2.25
N LEU A 22 -0.28 -6.50 -1.62
CA LEU A 22 0.47 -5.56 -0.80
C LEU A 22 1.94 -5.58 -1.20
N TYR A 23 2.45 -4.42 -1.61
CA TYR A 23 3.86 -4.14 -1.77
C TYR A 23 4.18 -2.76 -1.15
N PRO A 24 4.08 -2.63 0.19
CA PRO A 24 4.33 -1.36 0.88
C PRO A 24 5.82 -0.99 0.83
N ARG A 25 6.12 0.26 1.18
CA ARG A 25 7.49 0.70 1.42
C ARG A 25 8.04 0.04 2.69
N ASP A 26 9.34 -0.21 2.73
CA ASP A 26 10.00 -0.75 3.93
C ASP A 26 10.33 0.38 4.91
N SER A 27 9.94 0.24 6.17
CA SER A 27 10.24 1.23 7.21
C SER A 27 11.68 1.21 7.69
N ARG A 28 12.43 0.10 7.45
CA ARG A 28 13.84 -0.02 7.80
C ARG A 28 14.74 0.85 6.93
N GLU A 29 14.29 1.17 5.72
CA GLU A 29 15.02 1.99 4.76
C GLU A 29 14.12 3.16 4.32
N PRO A 30 13.86 4.13 5.20
CA PRO A 30 12.81 5.14 4.99
C PRO A 30 13.05 6.04 3.77
N VAL A 31 14.31 6.17 3.35
CA VAL A 31 14.74 6.92 2.16
C VAL A 31 14.47 6.15 0.86
N LYS A 32 14.38 4.81 0.91
CA LYS A 32 14.10 4.02 -0.28
C LYS A 32 12.59 4.02 -0.59
N PRO A 33 12.20 4.45 -1.80
CA PRO A 33 10.81 4.31 -2.23
C PRO A 33 10.43 2.83 -2.40
N GLY A 34 9.15 2.54 -2.63
CA GLY A 34 8.67 1.17 -2.88
C GLY A 34 9.38 0.50 -4.06
N ARG A 35 9.18 -0.79 -4.29
CA ARG A 35 10.02 -1.50 -5.29
C ARG A 35 9.50 -1.42 -6.72
N LEU A 36 8.20 -1.22 -6.90
CA LEU A 36 7.53 -1.19 -8.20
C LEU A 36 7.65 0.19 -8.84
N ARG A 37 7.52 0.25 -10.15
CA ARG A 37 7.66 1.45 -10.98
C ARG A 37 6.32 2.08 -11.26
N LEU A 38 6.26 3.38 -11.06
CA LEU A 38 5.01 4.12 -11.16
C LEU A 38 4.41 4.01 -12.57
N LEU A 39 5.19 4.40 -13.59
CA LEU A 39 4.66 4.60 -14.95
C LEU A 39 4.21 3.32 -15.66
N TYR A 40 4.99 2.24 -15.55
CA TYR A 40 4.79 1.03 -16.37
C TYR A 40 4.49 -0.23 -15.57
N GLU A 41 4.39 -0.15 -14.24
CA GLU A 41 3.94 -1.28 -13.40
C GLU A 41 2.70 -0.88 -12.58
N ALA A 42 2.80 0.17 -11.77
CA ALA A 42 1.73 0.56 -10.84
C ALA A 42 0.54 1.23 -11.55
N ASN A 43 0.78 2.23 -12.41
CA ASN A 43 -0.28 2.97 -13.09
C ASN A 43 -1.16 2.08 -13.98
N PRO A 44 -0.60 1.17 -14.83
CA PRO A 44 -1.44 0.29 -15.64
C PRO A 44 -2.31 -0.65 -14.80
N VAL A 45 -1.76 -1.23 -13.73
CA VAL A 45 -2.51 -2.11 -12.83
C VAL A 45 -3.57 -1.33 -12.06
N ALA A 46 -3.21 -0.16 -11.50
CA ALA A 46 -4.14 0.69 -10.78
C ALA A 46 -5.33 1.09 -11.65
N PHE A 47 -5.07 1.48 -12.90
CA PHE A 47 -6.13 1.80 -13.85
C PHE A 47 -7.09 0.62 -14.06
N LEU A 48 -6.58 -0.58 -14.34
CA LEU A 48 -7.42 -1.77 -14.52
C LEU A 48 -8.25 -2.11 -13.28
N ILE A 49 -7.64 -2.06 -12.10
CA ILE A 49 -8.30 -2.39 -10.83
C ILE A 49 -9.42 -1.39 -10.52
N GLU A 50 -9.18 -0.10 -10.72
CA GLU A 50 -10.20 0.92 -10.48
C GLU A 50 -11.35 0.83 -11.49
N GLN A 51 -11.07 0.53 -12.76
CA GLN A 51 -12.12 0.28 -13.76
C GLN A 51 -12.94 -0.98 -13.43
N ALA A 52 -12.35 -1.96 -12.74
CA ALA A 52 -13.06 -3.13 -12.22
C ALA A 52 -13.82 -2.87 -10.91
N GLY A 53 -13.88 -1.61 -10.44
CA GLY A 53 -14.57 -1.21 -9.20
C GLY A 53 -13.75 -1.35 -7.92
N GLY A 54 -12.54 -1.91 -8.01
CA GLY A 54 -11.60 -2.00 -6.89
C GLY A 54 -10.91 -0.67 -6.58
N ALA A 55 -9.87 -0.73 -5.76
CA ALA A 55 -9.07 0.44 -5.41
C ALA A 55 -7.57 0.12 -5.49
N ALA A 56 -6.77 1.17 -5.73
CA ALA A 56 -5.31 1.11 -5.76
C ALA A 56 -4.70 2.31 -5.03
N SER A 57 -3.91 2.02 -4.00
CA SER A 57 -3.32 3.00 -3.09
C SER A 57 -1.81 2.79 -2.92
N THR A 58 -1.12 3.88 -2.59
CA THR A 58 0.25 3.87 -2.07
C THR A 58 0.30 3.55 -0.57
N GLY A 59 -0.87 3.40 0.06
CA GLY A 59 -1.10 3.31 1.51
C GLY A 59 -1.52 4.63 2.14
N ARG A 60 -1.31 5.77 1.46
CA ARG A 60 -1.67 7.10 1.95
C ARG A 60 -2.31 8.02 0.89
N LYS A 61 -2.31 7.57 -0.35
CA LYS A 61 -2.79 8.32 -1.51
C LYS A 61 -3.10 7.35 -2.63
N ARG A 62 -4.15 7.62 -3.40
CA ARG A 62 -4.47 6.91 -4.64
C ARG A 62 -3.30 6.92 -5.62
N VAL A 63 -3.03 5.77 -6.24
CA VAL A 63 -1.87 5.58 -7.12
C VAL A 63 -1.94 6.48 -8.35
N LEU A 64 -3.10 6.59 -8.99
CA LEU A 64 -3.29 7.39 -10.20
C LEU A 64 -3.18 8.91 -9.97
N ASP A 65 -3.25 9.36 -8.72
CA ASP A 65 -3.10 10.78 -8.37
C ASP A 65 -1.63 11.15 -8.05
N VAL A 66 -0.69 10.20 -8.17
CA VAL A 66 0.74 10.44 -7.98
C VAL A 66 1.31 11.07 -9.25
N VAL A 67 1.71 12.34 -9.15
CA VAL A 67 2.43 13.03 -10.23
C VAL A 67 3.87 12.50 -10.27
N PRO A 68 4.33 11.95 -11.42
CA PRO A 68 5.67 11.42 -11.53
C PRO A 68 6.73 12.53 -11.51
N SER A 69 7.81 12.35 -10.74
CA SER A 69 8.99 13.23 -10.74
C SER A 69 10.10 12.74 -11.67
N GLU A 70 10.14 11.43 -11.96
CA GLU A 70 11.18 10.78 -12.77
C GLU A 70 10.60 9.61 -13.57
N LEU A 71 11.23 9.27 -14.70
CA LEU A 71 10.81 8.17 -15.58
C LEU A 71 10.78 6.81 -14.85
N HIS A 72 11.78 6.54 -14.00
CA HIS A 72 11.91 5.29 -13.26
C HIS A 72 11.51 5.42 -11.80
N GLN A 73 10.62 6.37 -11.48
CA GLN A 73 10.13 6.57 -10.13
C GLN A 73 9.53 5.27 -9.57
N ARG A 74 9.92 5.01 -8.34
CA ARG A 74 9.49 3.87 -7.54
C ARG A 74 8.33 4.24 -6.63
N VAL A 75 7.41 3.32 -6.38
CA VAL A 75 6.20 3.56 -5.57
C VAL A 75 5.80 2.32 -4.78
N SER A 76 5.17 2.52 -3.62
CA SER A 76 4.42 1.46 -2.94
C SER A 76 3.12 1.18 -3.68
N LEU A 77 2.68 -0.07 -3.69
CA LEU A 77 1.46 -0.45 -4.37
C LEU A 77 0.63 -1.40 -3.50
N ILE A 78 -0.60 -1.00 -3.25
CA ILE A 78 -1.63 -1.76 -2.57
C ILE A 78 -2.84 -1.74 -3.49
N PHE A 79 -3.39 -2.89 -3.86
CA PHE A 79 -4.59 -2.91 -4.72
C PHE A 79 -5.47 -4.12 -4.48
N GLY A 80 -6.75 -4.00 -4.82
CA GLY A 80 -7.69 -5.11 -4.80
C GLY A 80 -9.12 -4.67 -4.52
N ALA A 81 -9.85 -5.48 -3.75
CA ALA A 81 -11.20 -5.14 -3.29
C ALA A 81 -11.18 -3.81 -2.53
N ARG A 82 -12.15 -2.94 -2.84
CA ARG A 82 -12.17 -1.55 -2.36
C ARG A 82 -12.19 -1.46 -0.84
N GLU A 83 -12.99 -2.31 -0.19
CA GLU A 83 -13.19 -2.34 1.25
C GLU A 83 -11.91 -2.78 1.96
N GLU A 84 -11.20 -3.78 1.40
CA GLU A 84 -9.92 -4.26 1.95
C GLU A 84 -8.83 -3.18 1.82
N VAL A 85 -8.78 -2.48 0.68
CA VAL A 85 -7.81 -1.40 0.46
C VAL A 85 -8.10 -0.22 1.40
N SER A 86 -9.36 0.20 1.54
CA SER A 86 -9.78 1.27 2.46
C SER A 86 -9.35 0.97 3.89
N ARG A 87 -9.61 -0.27 4.35
CA ARG A 87 -9.21 -0.70 5.69
C ARG A 87 -7.70 -0.62 5.93
N ILE A 88 -6.90 -0.88 4.89
CA ILE A 88 -5.44 -0.77 4.97
C ILE A 88 -4.98 0.69 4.98
N GLU A 89 -5.65 1.58 4.25
CA GLU A 89 -5.41 3.02 4.33
C GLU A 89 -5.75 3.56 5.73
N GLU A 90 -6.88 3.13 6.32
CA GLU A 90 -7.26 3.48 7.68
C GLU A 90 -6.15 3.10 8.68
N TYR A 91 -5.55 1.91 8.57
CA TYR A 91 -4.43 1.53 9.43
C TYR A 91 -3.19 2.43 9.27
N HIS A 92 -2.99 3.04 8.10
CA HIS A 92 -1.90 3.99 7.87
C HIS A 92 -2.18 5.37 8.47
N GLU A 93 -3.45 5.74 8.64
CA GLU A 93 -3.90 7.00 9.25
C GLU A 93 -4.10 6.89 10.76
N GLU A 94 -4.44 5.70 11.25
CA GLU A 94 -4.75 5.46 12.66
C GLU A 94 -3.52 5.76 13.54
N SER A 95 -3.51 6.96 14.14
CA SER A 95 -2.64 7.32 15.25
C SER A 95 -3.35 6.96 16.55
N TYR A 96 -2.85 5.97 17.27
CA TYR A 96 -3.32 5.69 18.63
C TYR A 96 -2.85 6.83 19.54
N GLU A 97 -3.72 7.82 19.77
CA GLU A 97 -3.50 8.85 20.79
C GLU A 97 -3.49 8.18 22.17
N LEU A 98 -2.42 8.43 22.93
CA LEU A 98 -2.14 7.79 24.21
C LEU A 98 -3.04 8.34 25.33
N THR A 99 -3.61 7.44 26.14
CA THR A 99 -3.74 7.70 27.57
C THR A 99 -2.34 7.61 28.20
N PRO A 100 -1.83 8.60 28.95
CA PRO A 100 -0.39 8.73 29.26
C PRO A 100 0.18 7.74 30.29
N THR A 101 -0.59 6.76 30.77
CA THR A 101 -0.34 6.11 32.06
C THR A 101 0.03 4.62 32.01
N LEU A 102 0.48 4.09 30.86
CA LEU A 102 0.91 2.68 30.78
C LEU A 102 2.44 2.55 30.75
N PRO A 103 3.11 2.33 31.90
CA PRO A 103 4.58 2.37 32.01
C PRO A 103 5.31 1.18 31.35
N LEU A 104 4.61 0.23 30.75
CA LEU A 104 5.17 -1.04 30.26
C LEU A 104 4.94 -1.31 28.76
N TYR A 105 4.22 -0.44 28.05
CA TYR A 105 3.94 -0.62 26.63
C TYR A 105 4.37 0.64 25.86
N GLY A 106 5.29 0.48 24.90
CA GLY A 106 5.54 1.52 23.89
C GLY A 106 4.27 1.82 23.07
N THR A 107 4.30 2.87 22.25
CA THR A 107 3.20 3.26 21.37
C THR A 107 2.60 2.05 20.66
N ARG A 108 1.36 1.68 21.01
CA ARG A 108 0.67 0.57 20.34
C ARG A 108 0.10 1.10 19.04
N GLY A 109 0.51 0.53 17.92
CA GLY A 109 -0.05 0.74 16.60
C GLY A 109 0.39 -0.39 15.68
N LEU A 110 -0.34 -0.62 14.58
CA LEU A 110 0.06 -1.66 13.60
C LEU A 110 1.45 -1.36 13.03
N PHE A 111 1.75 -0.07 12.85
CA PHE A 111 3.05 0.41 12.41
C PHE A 111 3.88 0.88 13.61
N ARG A 112 5.13 0.42 13.68
CA ARG A 112 6.10 0.94 14.64
C ARG A 112 6.41 2.40 14.27
N THR A 113 6.21 3.33 15.20
CA THR A 113 6.70 4.70 15.07
C THR A 113 8.22 4.64 14.92
N ALA A 114 8.77 5.18 13.83
CA ALA A 114 10.22 5.26 13.68
C ALA A 114 10.77 6.11 14.84
N ALA A 115 11.69 5.54 15.62
CA ALA A 115 12.46 6.35 16.56
C ALA A 115 13.25 7.37 15.72
N GLY A 116 13.02 8.65 16.01
CA GLY A 116 13.72 9.77 15.36
C GLY A 116 15.21 9.76 15.62
#